data_AF-A0A8X7PN11-F1
#
_entry.id   AF-A0A8X7PN11-F1
#
_cell.length_a   1.000
_cell.length_b   1.000
_cell.length_c   1.000
_cell.angle_alpha   90.00
_cell.angle_beta   90.00
_cell.angle_gamma   90.00
#
_symmetry.space_group_name_H-M   'P 1'
#
loop_
_entity.id
_entity.type
_entity.pdbx_description
1 polymer ?
#
loop_
_entity_poly.entity_id
_entity_poly.type
_entity_poly.pdbx_seq_one_letter_code
_entity_poly.pdbx_strand_id
1 'polypeptide(L)' 'MLQPMGLPEDVRVIAWGLSLERPTMILYDIDNIRGLFGHKVNLAKIKQNRLCRIGIESA' A
#
# COMPACT_ATOMS: atom_id res chain seq x y z
N MET A 1 16.97 15.83 -13.17
CA MET A 1 15.63 15.78 -12.54
C MET A 1 15.50 16.71 -11.33
N LEU A 2 16.47 16.77 -10.41
CA LEU A 2 16.37 17.62 -9.20
C LEU A 2 16.63 19.12 -9.46
N GLN A 3 17.58 19.48 -10.33
CA GLN A 3 17.93 20.89 -10.60
C GLN A 3 16.78 21.72 -11.18
N PRO A 4 15.95 21.24 -12.14
CA PRO A 4 14.78 21.99 -12.61
C PRO A 4 13.70 22.19 -11.53
N MET A 5 13.77 21.45 -10.42
CA MET A 5 12.88 21.61 -9.26
C MET A 5 13.42 22.64 -8.24
N GLY A 6 14.58 23.26 -8.51
CA GLY A 6 15.20 24.27 -7.65
C GLY A 6 16.13 23.73 -6.56
N LEU A 7 16.50 22.44 -6.62
CA LEU A 7 17.42 21.84 -5.65
C LEU A 7 18.89 22.14 -5.99
N PRO A 8 19.75 22.42 -4.98
CA PRO A 8 21.19 22.65 -5.18
C PRO A 8 21.93 21.48 -5.84
N GLU A 9 23.06 21.76 -6.51
CA GLU A 9 23.84 20.74 -7.26
C GLU A 9 24.51 19.69 -6.39
N ASP A 10 24.78 20.02 -5.13
CA ASP A 10 25.42 19.15 -4.14
C ASP A 10 24.41 18.24 -3.41
N VAL A 11 23.11 18.37 -3.69
CA VAL A 11 22.06 17.54 -3.09
C VAL A 11 21.83 16.27 -3.90
N ARG A 12 21.87 15.12 -3.21
CA ARG A 12 21.46 13.82 -3.76
C ARG A 12 20.30 13.25 -2.95
N VAL A 13 19.33 12.65 -3.63
CA VAL A 13 18.12 12.09 -3.02
C VAL A 13 18.01 10.61 -3.39
N ILE A 14 17.71 9.78 -2.39
CA ILE A 14 17.25 8.40 -2.58
C ILE A 14 15.77 8.32 -2.23
N ALA A 15 15.01 7.53 -2.98
CA ALA A 15 13.60 7.32 -2.73
C ALA A 15 13.24 5.86 -3.01
N TRP A 16 12.22 5.37 -2.31
CA TRP A 16 11.60 4.09 -2.59
C TRP A 16 10.08 4.25 -2.62
N GLY A 17 9.43 3.36 -3.35
CA GLY A 17 7.99 3.23 -3.39
C GLY A 17 7.62 1.76 -3.29
N LEU A 18 6.51 1.48 -2.61
CA LEU A 18 5.96 0.14 -2.46
C LEU A 18 4.48 0.20 -2.85
N SER A 19 4.01 -0.82 -3.59
CA SER A 19 2.58 -0.98 -3.87
C SER A 19 1.84 -1.36 -2.58
N LEU A 20 0.60 -0.91 -2.43
CA LEU A 20 -0.25 -1.28 -1.31
C LEU A 20 -1.04 -2.57 -1.59
N GLU A 21 -1.30 -2.84 -2.87
CA GLU A 21 -2.14 -3.93 -3.34
C GLU A 21 -1.49 -5.28 -3.10
N ARG A 22 -0.22 -5.46 -3.49
CA ARG A 22 0.48 -6.74 -3.29
C ARG A 22 0.63 -7.10 -1.79
N PRO A 23 1.08 -6.20 -0.89
CA PRO A 23 1.08 -6.47 0.54
C PRO A 23 -0.31 -6.81 1.10
N THR A 24 -1.36 -6.11 0.65
CA THR A 24 -2.73 -6.40 1.06
C THR A 24 -3.18 -7.78 0.61
N MET A 25 -2.85 -8.16 -0.63
CA MET A 25 -3.16 -9.50 -1.15
C MET A 25 -2.51 -10.61 -0.34
N ILE A 26 -1.25 -10.42 0.07
CA ILE A 26 -0.53 -11.37 0.91
C ILE A 26 -1.12 -11.40 2.33
N LEU A 27 -1.36 -10.24 2.94
CA LEU A 27 -1.84 -10.13 4.31
C LEU A 27 -3.24 -10.74 4.52
N TYR A 28 -4.11 -10.60 3.52
CA TYR A 28 -5.50 -11.04 3.61
C TYR A 28 -5.80 -12.29 2.79
N ASP A 29 -4.77 -12.96 2.27
CA ASP A 29 -4.87 -14.16 1.44
C ASP A 29 -5.91 -13.97 0.30
N ILE A 30 -5.58 -13.06 -0.61
CA ILE A 30 -6.42 -12.70 -1.76
C ILE A 30 -5.64 -12.97 -3.04
N ASP A 31 -6.14 -13.89 -3.85
CA ASP A 31 -5.48 -14.29 -5.11
C ASP A 31 -5.68 -13.30 -6.26
N ASN A 32 -6.71 -12.45 -6.19
CA ASN A 32 -7.06 -11.51 -7.26
C ASN A 32 -7.21 -10.07 -6.75
N ILE A 33 -6.38 -9.18 -7.29
CA ILE A 33 -6.39 -7.73 -7.00
C ILE A 33 -7.76 -7.07 -7.25
N ARG A 34 -8.56 -7.58 -8.20
CA ARG A 34 -9.92 -7.06 -8.48
C ARG A 34 -10.90 -7.35 -7.35
N GLY A 35 -10.55 -8.24 -6.43
CA GLY A 35 -11.29 -8.48 -5.20
C GLY A 35 -11.04 -7.43 -4.11
N LEU A 36 -10.07 -6.53 -4.29
CA LEU A 36 -9.78 -5.45 -3.34
C LEU A 36 -10.65 -4.21 -3.55
N PHE A 37 -10.95 -3.88 -4.81
CA PHE A 37 -11.61 -2.64 -5.17
C PHE A 37 -12.73 -2.86 -6.20
N GLY A 38 -13.78 -2.04 -6.10
CA GLY A 38 -14.87 -1.98 -7.06
C GLY A 38 -16.12 -2.76 -6.65
N HIS A 39 -17.10 -2.80 -7.55
CA HIS A 39 -18.44 -3.33 -7.28
C HIS A 39 -18.51 -4.84 -7.02
N LYS A 40 -17.42 -5.59 -7.30
CA LYS A 40 -17.32 -7.03 -7.08
C LYS A 40 -16.66 -7.41 -5.75
N VAL A 41 -16.40 -6.43 -4.89
CA VAL A 41 -15.78 -6.65 -3.59
C VAL A 41 -16.71 -7.44 -2.66
N ASN A 42 -16.13 -8.33 -1.86
CA ASN A 42 -16.88 -9.09 -0.87
C ASN A 42 -17.10 -8.24 0.41
N LEU A 43 -18.32 -7.70 0.57
CA LEU A 43 -18.68 -6.87 1.73
C LEU A 43 -18.63 -7.63 3.06
N ALA A 44 -18.83 -8.95 3.06
CA ALA A 44 -18.71 -9.75 4.28
C ALA A 44 -17.26 -9.78 4.77
N LYS A 45 -16.30 -9.97 3.84
CA LYS A 45 -14.86 -9.94 4.15
C LYS A 45 -14.43 -8.57 4.70
N ILE A 46 -14.96 -7.48 4.16
CA ILE A 46 -14.69 -6.12 4.67
C ILE A 46 -15.17 -5.96 6.12
N LYS A 47 -16.41 -6.39 6.41
CA LYS A 47 -17.01 -6.23 7.75
C LYS A 47 -16.35 -7.10 8.81
N GLN A 48 -15.87 -8.29 8.42
CA GLN A 48 -15.20 -9.23 9.33
C GLN A 48 -13.75 -8.84 9.61
N ASN A 49 -13.08 -8.23 8.63
CA ASN A 49 -11.70 -7.82 8.78
C ASN A 49 -11.56 -6.69 9.81
N ARG A 50 -10.58 -6.83 10.69
CA ARG A 50 -10.17 -5.76 11.61
C ARG A 50 -9.47 -4.64 10.84
N LEU A 51 -9.44 -3.46 11.45
CA LEU A 51 -8.63 -2.33 10.99
C LEU A 51 -7.21 -2.78 10.65
N CYS A 52 -6.76 -2.52 9.42
CA CYS A 52 -5.41 -2.83 8.99
C CYS A 52 -4.41 -2.00 9.81
N ARG A 53 -3.56 -2.67 10.59
CA ARG A 53 -2.47 -2.05 11.36
C ARG A 53 -1.16 -2.58 10.79
N ILE A 54 -0.60 -1.89 9.80
CA ILE A 54 0.68 -2.25 9.20
C ILE A 54 1.77 -1.96 10.22
N GLY A 55 2.43 -3.01 10.75
CA GLY A 55 3.60 -2.88 11.63
C GLY A 55 3.33 -2.38 13.06
N ILE A 56 2.07 -2.30 13.50
CA ILE A 56 1.74 -2.02 14.91
C ILE A 56 1.20 -3.33 15.51
N GLU A 57 2.12 -4.14 16.05
CA GLU A 57 1.75 -5.27 16.90
C GLU A 57 0.89 -4.74 18.05
N SER A 58 -0.34 -5.22 18.13
CA SER A 58 -1.13 -5.06 19.34
C SER A 58 -0.71 -6.21 20.23
N ALA A 59 0.08 -5.91 21.26
CA ALA A 59 0.35 -6.81 22.38
C ALA A 59 -0.96 -7.41 22.94
#